data_AF-A0A210PL29-F1
#
_entry.id   AF-A0A210PL29-F1
#
_cell.length_a   1.000
_cell.length_b   1.000
_cell.length_c   1.000
_cell.angle_alpha   90.00
_cell.angle_beta   90.00
_cell.angle_gamma   90.00
#
_symmetry.space_group_name_H-M   'P 1'
#
loop_
_entity.id
_entity.type
_entity.pdbx_description
1 polymer ?
#
loop_
_entity_poly.entity_id
_entity_poly.type
_entity_poly.pdbx_seq_one_letter_code
_entity_poly.pdbx_strand_id
1 'polypeptide(L)'
;MLGDLVKGREKSTLTLIEDSVEEPGRGLLSCFLLSLCQRVDEVHVLTFDPKSQSMLDVVPAGTNTKIVHHNCQHDMLNWKESSELCLDSDLAKVIKAKGNLNRDRKVALVIDSLSALLLFRPVPYTCQTLHKLSDSDAMGASVEQVVALVHHDLHDNSSLTLVEHTVSTVIRTWPTQSPGHEFCCNTLHKKISGKIVRIKEHFNISDQFEIENITELKTVIDSTPQQPTSQVDPAANLTFNLSLTDQEKKARSQVKLPYTYDQKRIEATLNKSVGEGKIFYQPDEADDFDEEDPDDDLDV
;
A
#
# COMPACT_ATOMS: atom_id res chain seq x y z
N MET A 1 8.35 -4.67 10.84
CA MET A 1 7.80 -3.54 10.05
C MET A 1 6.77 -2.76 10.86
N LEU A 2 5.75 -3.41 11.42
CA LEU A 2 4.69 -2.79 12.22
C LEU A 2 5.22 -1.84 13.30
N GLY A 3 6.19 -2.30 14.10
CA GLY A 3 6.78 -1.50 15.18
C GLY A 3 7.50 -0.25 14.67
N ASP A 4 8.13 -0.32 13.49
CA ASP A 4 8.81 0.82 12.87
C ASP A 4 7.81 1.81 12.27
N LEU A 5 6.68 1.34 11.73
CA LEU A 5 5.58 2.19 11.26
C LEU A 5 4.92 2.95 12.40
N VAL A 6 4.64 2.29 13.54
CA VAL A 6 4.06 2.94 14.72
C VAL A 6 5.01 3.99 15.30
N LYS A 7 6.29 3.61 15.49
CA LYS A 7 7.33 4.50 16.02
C LYS A 7 7.78 5.59 15.03
N GLY A 8 7.26 5.58 13.79
CA GLY A 8 7.61 6.56 12.77
C GLY A 8 9.03 6.46 12.21
N ARG A 9 9.69 5.31 12.38
CA ARG A 9 11.01 5.03 11.79
C ARG A 9 10.88 4.71 10.31
N GLU A 10 9.83 3.99 9.93
CA GLU A 10 9.43 3.82 8.54
C GLU A 10 8.38 4.89 8.20
N LYS A 11 8.63 5.68 7.14
CA LYS A 11 7.76 6.79 6.76
C LYS A 11 6.50 6.28 6.05
N SER A 12 5.33 6.63 6.57
CA SER A 12 4.01 6.35 5.97
C SER A 12 3.16 7.61 6.10
N THR A 13 2.69 8.16 4.97
CA THR A 13 1.87 9.37 4.94
C THR A 13 0.42 9.07 5.34
N LEU A 14 -0.13 7.99 4.79
CA LEU A 14 -1.49 7.49 5.05
C LEU A 14 -1.41 6.03 5.50
N THR A 15 -1.80 5.77 6.74
CA THR A 15 -1.89 4.41 7.29
C THR A 15 -3.36 4.06 7.51
N LEU A 16 -3.83 3.00 6.86
CA LEU A 16 -5.14 2.40 7.09
C LEU A 16 -4.99 1.15 7.97
N ILE A 17 -5.73 1.10 9.06
CA ILE A 17 -5.88 -0.10 9.89
C ILE A 17 -7.23 -0.71 9.52
N GLU A 18 -7.22 -1.95 9.07
CA GLU A 18 -8.41 -2.72 8.76
C GLU A 18 -8.64 -3.73 9.86
N ASP A 19 -9.79 -3.63 10.51
CA ASP A 19 -10.20 -4.51 11.59
C ASP A 19 -11.59 -5.10 11.36
N SER A 20 -12.02 -5.95 12.28
CA SER A 20 -13.36 -6.54 12.28
C SER A 20 -13.92 -6.60 13.68
N VAL A 21 -15.19 -7.00 13.79
CA VAL A 21 -15.81 -7.34 15.08
C VAL A 21 -15.06 -8.47 15.81
N GLU A 22 -14.47 -9.42 15.08
CA GLU A 22 -13.72 -10.53 15.68
C GLU A 22 -12.37 -10.09 16.23
N GLU A 23 -11.68 -9.19 15.52
CA GLU A 23 -10.34 -8.73 15.86
C GLU A 23 -10.28 -7.19 15.83
N PRO A 24 -10.60 -6.52 16.94
CA PRO A 24 -10.75 -5.06 16.98
C PRO A 24 -9.40 -4.33 16.91
N GLY A 25 -9.27 -3.39 15.97
CA GLY A 25 -8.03 -2.66 15.69
C GLY A 25 -7.83 -1.41 16.56
N ARG A 26 -8.75 -1.13 17.49
CA ARG A 26 -8.70 0.06 18.35
C ARG A 26 -7.47 0.10 19.25
N GLY A 27 -7.02 -1.06 19.76
CA GLY A 27 -5.78 -1.14 20.54
C GLY A 27 -4.59 -0.65 19.72
N LEU A 28 -4.47 -1.14 18.48
CA LEU A 28 -3.42 -0.72 17.56
C LEU A 28 -3.53 0.77 17.19
N LEU A 29 -4.75 1.28 16.99
CA LEU A 29 -4.98 2.71 16.74
C LEU A 29 -4.52 3.57 17.93
N SER A 30 -4.77 3.12 19.17
CA SER A 30 -4.25 3.78 20.38
C SER A 30 -2.72 3.76 20.44
N CYS A 31 -2.06 2.69 20.00
CA CYS A 31 -0.59 2.66 19.87
C CYS A 31 -0.07 3.75 18.93
N PHE A 32 -0.72 3.93 17.76
CA PHE A 32 -0.40 5.01 16.85
C PHE A 32 -0.65 6.38 17.48
N LEU A 33 -1.80 6.59 18.12
CA LEU A 33 -2.14 7.85 18.78
C LEU A 33 -1.07 8.27 19.81
N LEU A 34 -0.70 7.37 20.71
CA LEU A 34 0.29 7.66 21.75
C LEU A 34 1.67 7.93 21.14
N SER A 35 2.09 7.14 20.14
CA SER A 35 3.37 7.38 19.45
C SER A 35 3.38 8.71 18.71
N LEU A 36 2.28 9.08 18.05
CA LEU A 36 2.16 10.37 17.37
C LEU A 36 2.29 11.54 18.35
N CYS A 37 1.63 11.47 19.52
CA CYS A 37 1.71 12.51 20.53
C CYS A 37 3.14 12.79 21.03
N GLN A 38 4.03 11.78 20.97
CA GLN A 38 5.44 11.93 21.29
C GLN A 38 6.26 12.56 20.16
N ARG A 39 5.84 12.41 18.89
CA ARG A 39 6.60 12.78 17.70
C ARG A 39 6.21 14.13 17.09
N VAL A 40 4.97 14.58 17.29
CA VAL A 40 4.44 15.79 16.67
C VAL A 40 4.06 16.86 17.70
N ASP A 41 3.83 18.08 17.21
CA ASP A 41 3.44 19.22 18.03
C ASP A 41 1.96 19.18 18.40
N GLU A 42 1.13 18.68 17.48
CA GLU A 42 -0.33 18.65 17.60
C GLU A 42 -0.92 17.42 16.91
N VAL A 43 -1.89 16.75 17.56
CA VAL A 43 -2.59 15.60 17.00
C VAL A 43 -4.09 15.90 16.93
N HIS A 44 -4.67 15.81 15.74
CA HIS A 44 -6.11 15.92 15.56
C HIS A 44 -6.76 14.55 15.61
N VAL A 45 -7.68 14.35 16.55
CA VAL A 45 -8.43 13.11 16.67
C VAL A 45 -9.87 13.34 16.22
N LEU A 46 -10.26 12.70 15.13
CA LEU A 46 -11.60 12.73 14.59
C LEU A 46 -12.36 11.50 15.07
N THR A 47 -13.46 11.71 15.78
CA THR A 47 -14.29 10.62 16.30
C THR A 47 -15.67 10.58 15.66
N PHE A 48 -15.97 9.50 14.95
CA PHE A 48 -17.26 9.19 14.34
C PHE A 48 -18.01 8.08 15.06
N ASP A 49 -17.31 7.13 15.69
CA ASP A 49 -17.93 6.00 16.37
C ASP A 49 -18.23 6.34 17.84
N PRO A 50 -19.43 6.06 18.38
CA PRO A 50 -19.81 6.41 19.76
C PRO A 50 -18.92 5.82 20.85
N LYS A 51 -18.26 4.67 20.62
CA LYS A 51 -17.34 4.06 21.59
C LYS A 51 -15.96 4.72 21.61
N SER A 52 -15.70 5.72 20.77
CA SER A 52 -14.35 6.31 20.63
C SER A 52 -13.93 7.23 21.77
N GLN A 53 -14.83 7.55 22.71
CA GLN A 53 -14.45 8.26 23.95
C GLN A 53 -13.39 7.48 24.74
N SER A 54 -13.46 6.13 24.73
CA SER A 54 -12.49 5.28 25.41
C SER A 54 -11.08 5.38 24.84
N MET A 55 -10.90 5.89 23.61
CA MET A 55 -9.58 6.06 22.99
C MET A 55 -8.84 7.28 23.55
N LEU A 56 -9.57 8.34 23.88
CA LEU A 56 -8.98 9.54 24.48
C LEU A 56 -8.62 9.31 25.95
N ASP A 57 -9.35 8.42 26.64
CA ASP A 57 -9.07 8.06 28.03
C ASP A 57 -7.70 7.37 28.22
N VAL A 58 -7.15 6.80 27.15
CA VAL A 58 -5.82 6.17 27.11
C VAL A 58 -4.70 7.21 27.18
N VAL A 59 -4.98 8.46 26.80
CA VAL A 59 -3.96 9.50 26.70
C VAL A 59 -3.56 9.99 28.10
N PRO A 60 -2.26 9.98 28.45
CA PRO A 60 -1.79 10.50 29.73
C PRO A 60 -2.17 11.97 29.91
N ALA A 61 -2.56 12.36 31.13
CA ALA A 61 -3.07 13.71 31.43
C ALA A 61 -2.15 14.88 30.97
N GLY A 62 -0.82 14.68 30.94
CA GLY A 62 0.13 15.69 30.46
C GLY A 62 0.15 15.89 28.94
N THR A 63 -0.29 14.88 28.18
CA THR A 63 -0.27 14.85 26.71
C THR A 63 -1.53 15.45 26.09
N ASN A 64 -2.61 15.56 26.87
CA ASN A 64 -3.89 16.11 26.42
C ASN A 64 -3.79 17.54 25.85
N THR A 65 -2.78 18.31 26.24
CA THR A 65 -2.56 19.67 25.71
C THR A 65 -2.20 19.70 24.23
N LYS A 66 -1.72 18.58 23.66
CA LYS A 66 -1.39 18.45 22.24
C LYS A 66 -2.55 17.93 21.38
N ILE A 67 -3.61 17.42 22.01
CA ILE A 67 -4.71 16.77 21.30
C ILE A 67 -5.83 17.76 21.04
N VAL A 68 -6.22 17.87 19.77
CA VAL A 68 -7.39 18.63 19.35
C VAL A 68 -8.46 17.62 18.92
N HIS A 69 -9.49 17.49 19.74
CA HIS A 69 -10.59 16.56 19.50
C HIS A 69 -11.69 17.17 18.63
N HIS A 70 -12.10 16.40 17.62
CA HIS A 70 -13.18 16.71 16.70
C HIS A 70 -14.28 15.65 16.82
N ASN A 71 -15.38 16.01 17.47
CA ASN A 71 -16.48 15.10 17.75
C ASN A 71 -17.56 15.16 16.66
N CYS A 72 -17.71 14.08 15.91
CA CYS A 72 -18.79 13.89 14.93
C CYS A 72 -19.91 12.99 15.45
N GLN A 73 -19.72 12.26 16.56
CA GLN A 73 -20.55 11.11 16.96
C GLN A 73 -22.04 11.43 17.12
N HIS A 74 -22.37 12.63 17.60
CA HIS A 74 -23.71 12.97 18.07
C HIS A 74 -24.65 13.48 16.96
N ASP A 75 -24.07 13.96 15.86
CA ASP A 75 -24.79 14.58 14.75
C ASP A 75 -23.94 14.59 13.45
N MET A 76 -23.50 13.41 13.03
CA MET A 76 -22.65 13.19 11.85
C MET A 76 -23.25 13.71 10.53
N LEU A 77 -24.58 13.71 10.43
CA LEU A 77 -25.33 14.18 9.26
C LEU A 77 -25.86 15.62 9.42
N ASN A 78 -25.48 16.29 10.51
CA ASN A 78 -25.90 17.65 10.84
C ASN A 78 -27.43 17.87 10.84
N TRP A 79 -28.20 16.88 11.29
CA TRP A 79 -29.66 16.97 11.40
C TRP A 79 -30.13 17.86 12.54
N LYS A 80 -29.30 18.06 13.57
CA LYS A 80 -29.62 18.92 14.71
C LYS A 80 -29.03 20.33 14.57
N GLU A 81 -28.33 20.61 13.46
CA GLU A 81 -27.60 21.87 13.21
C GLU A 81 -26.66 22.26 14.37
N SER A 82 -26.15 21.25 15.07
CA SER A 82 -25.43 21.42 16.33
C SER A 82 -23.96 21.01 16.24
N SER A 83 -23.58 20.35 15.14
CA SER A 83 -22.24 19.83 14.94
C SER A 83 -21.29 20.90 14.40
N GLU A 84 -20.16 21.08 15.08
CA GLU A 84 -18.99 21.78 14.52
C GLU A 84 -18.42 21.04 13.31
N LEU A 85 -18.61 19.71 13.25
CA LEU A 85 -18.09 18.84 12.21
C LEU A 85 -19.12 17.80 11.80
N CYS A 86 -19.40 17.71 10.49
CA CYS A 86 -20.27 16.71 9.89
C CYS A 86 -19.61 16.04 8.69
N LEU A 87 -20.21 14.97 8.15
CA LEU A 87 -19.65 14.21 7.03
C LEU A 87 -19.54 15.00 5.72
N ASP A 88 -20.36 16.04 5.52
CA ASP A 88 -20.27 16.96 4.39
C ASP A 88 -19.28 18.11 4.61
N SER A 89 -18.77 18.25 5.84
CA SER A 89 -17.81 19.29 6.14
C SER A 89 -16.50 19.02 5.44
N ASP A 90 -15.87 20.10 4.97
CA ASP A 90 -14.48 20.05 4.51
C ASP A 90 -13.58 19.86 5.73
N LEU A 91 -13.21 18.59 6.02
CA LEU A 91 -12.46 18.21 7.21
C LEU A 91 -11.17 19.04 7.34
N ALA A 92 -10.48 19.33 6.24
CA ALA A 92 -9.27 20.14 6.27
C ALA A 92 -9.54 21.57 6.77
N LYS A 93 -10.66 22.18 6.35
CA LYS A 93 -11.07 23.52 6.84
C LYS A 93 -11.47 23.50 8.30
N VAL A 94 -12.21 22.48 8.74
CA VAL A 94 -12.64 22.36 10.14
C VAL A 94 -11.44 22.17 11.07
N ILE A 95 -10.50 21.32 10.65
CA ILE A 95 -9.25 21.11 11.39
C ILE A 95 -8.43 22.40 11.46
N LYS A 96 -8.31 23.15 10.36
CA LYS A 96 -7.68 24.48 10.34
C LYS A 96 -8.34 25.48 11.28
N ALA A 97 -9.66 25.47 11.37
CA ALA A 97 -10.41 26.45 12.17
C ALA A 97 -10.24 26.23 13.68
N LYS A 98 -10.11 24.97 14.10
CA LYS A 98 -10.00 24.59 15.53
C LYS A 98 -8.56 24.37 15.99
N GLY A 99 -7.67 24.00 15.07
CA GLY A 99 -6.25 23.74 15.33
C GLY A 99 -5.39 24.99 15.27
N ASN A 100 -4.21 24.93 15.89
CA ASN A 100 -3.20 25.98 15.78
C ASN A 100 -2.23 25.64 14.65
N LEU A 101 -2.73 25.59 13.42
CA LEU A 101 -1.96 25.15 12.26
C LEU A 101 -1.04 26.24 11.70
N ASN A 102 0.23 25.88 11.49
CA ASN A 102 1.24 26.66 10.76
C ASN A 102 2.17 25.69 10.03
N ARG A 103 2.78 26.11 8.91
CA ARG A 103 3.79 25.38 8.13
C ARG A 103 4.98 24.90 8.96
N ASP A 104 5.33 25.60 10.03
CA ASP A 104 6.44 25.22 10.92
C ASP A 104 6.07 24.12 11.92
N ARG A 105 4.77 23.85 12.13
CA ARG A 105 4.30 22.86 13.10
C ARG A 105 4.10 21.51 12.44
N LYS A 106 4.55 20.47 13.13
CA LYS A 106 4.32 19.08 12.77
C LYS A 106 3.00 18.61 13.33
N VAL A 107 2.17 18.07 12.47
CA VAL A 107 0.80 17.67 12.80
C VAL A 107 0.53 16.25 12.33
N ALA A 108 -0.27 15.53 13.10
CA ALA A 108 -0.78 14.23 12.71
C ALA A 108 -2.29 14.14 12.89
N LEU A 109 -2.91 13.23 12.17
CA LEU A 109 -4.34 13.02 12.19
C LEU A 109 -4.65 11.56 12.53
N VAL A 110 -5.62 11.36 13.41
CA VAL A 110 -6.13 10.05 13.80
C VAL A 110 -7.64 10.03 13.58
N ILE A 111 -8.11 9.11 12.75
CA ILE A 111 -9.53 8.93 12.41
C ILE A 111 -9.96 7.59 13.00
N ASP A 112 -10.89 7.64 13.95
CA ASP A 112 -11.34 6.46 14.69
C ASP A 112 -12.13 5.45 13.86
N SER A 113 -12.86 5.90 12.83
CA SER A 113 -13.70 5.06 11.98
C SER A 113 -13.97 5.76 10.66
N LEU A 114 -13.25 5.35 9.62
CA LEU A 114 -13.49 5.71 8.23
C LEU A 114 -14.77 5.05 7.69
N SER A 115 -15.25 3.99 8.34
CA SER A 115 -16.49 3.30 7.97
C SER A 115 -17.69 4.24 7.95
N ALA A 116 -17.73 5.22 8.85
CA ALA A 116 -18.71 6.29 8.83
C ALA A 116 -18.75 7.03 7.47
N LEU A 117 -17.60 7.44 6.94
CA LEU A 117 -17.53 8.13 5.66
C LEU A 117 -17.94 7.22 4.50
N LEU A 118 -17.47 5.98 4.51
CA LEU A 118 -17.78 4.99 3.45
C LEU A 118 -19.26 4.56 3.42
N LEU A 119 -19.94 4.55 4.57
CA LEU A 119 -21.38 4.21 4.64
C LEU A 119 -22.28 5.31 4.08
N PHE A 120 -21.91 6.57 4.27
CA PHE A 120 -22.77 7.72 3.96
C PHE A 120 -22.32 8.51 2.73
N ARG A 121 -21.11 8.26 2.19
CA ARG A 121 -20.55 8.98 1.05
C ARG A 121 -19.96 8.04 0.00
N PRO A 122 -19.92 8.44 -1.28
CA PRO A 122 -19.25 7.68 -2.31
C PRO A 122 -17.77 7.44 -1.98
N VAL A 123 -17.24 6.25 -2.27
CA VAL A 123 -15.82 5.90 -2.03
C VAL A 123 -14.83 6.95 -2.56
N PRO A 124 -15.01 7.56 -3.76
CA PRO A 124 -14.11 8.60 -4.24
C PRO A 124 -14.04 9.84 -3.33
N TYR A 125 -15.13 10.18 -2.64
CA TYR A 125 -15.14 11.27 -1.66
C TYR A 125 -14.19 10.97 -0.49
N THR A 126 -14.24 9.75 0.03
CA THR A 126 -13.34 9.29 1.11
C THR A 126 -11.88 9.32 0.66
N CYS A 127 -11.58 8.81 -0.54
CA CYS A 127 -10.23 8.87 -1.10
C CYS A 127 -9.70 10.30 -1.24
N GLN A 128 -10.51 11.21 -1.80
CA GLN A 128 -10.16 12.62 -1.94
C GLN A 128 -9.96 13.30 -0.58
N THR A 129 -10.80 12.96 0.40
CA THR A 129 -10.69 13.48 1.76
C THR A 129 -9.37 13.05 2.40
N LEU A 130 -9.03 11.75 2.35
CA LEU A 130 -7.75 11.26 2.86
C LEU A 130 -6.56 11.94 2.18
N HIS A 131 -6.58 12.08 0.86
CA HIS A 131 -5.53 12.76 0.12
C HIS A 131 -5.36 14.23 0.56
N LYS A 132 -6.47 14.97 0.69
CA LYS A 132 -6.45 16.36 1.19
C LYS A 132 -5.92 16.47 2.61
N LEU A 133 -6.24 15.50 3.47
CA LEU A 133 -5.76 15.47 4.86
C LEU A 133 -4.27 15.15 4.96
N SER A 134 -3.71 14.37 4.03
CA SER A 134 -2.26 14.14 3.95
C SER A 134 -1.47 15.24 3.26
N ASP A 135 -2.14 16.11 2.51
CA ASP A 135 -1.49 17.19 1.78
C ASP A 135 -1.20 18.38 2.71
N SER A 136 0.08 18.59 2.99
CA SER A 136 0.58 19.68 3.84
C SER A 136 0.18 21.08 3.34
N ASP A 137 0.05 21.30 2.03
CA ASP A 137 -0.39 22.59 1.49
C ASP A 137 -1.90 22.77 1.72
N ALA A 138 -2.69 21.73 1.43
CA ALA A 138 -4.12 21.73 1.71
C ALA A 138 -4.42 21.86 3.22
N MET A 139 -3.55 21.37 4.10
CA MET A 139 -3.67 21.48 5.56
C MET A 139 -3.03 22.75 6.13
N GLY A 140 -2.14 23.41 5.40
CA GLY A 140 -1.42 24.60 5.89
C GLY A 140 -0.46 24.31 7.05
N ALA A 141 -0.02 23.06 7.21
CA ALA A 141 0.87 22.59 8.25
C ALA A 141 1.70 21.39 7.74
N SER A 142 2.79 21.04 8.42
CA SER A 142 3.58 19.86 8.06
C SER A 142 2.88 18.59 8.54
N VAL A 143 2.11 17.95 7.67
CA VAL A 143 1.41 16.69 8.00
C VAL A 143 2.41 15.54 7.96
N GLU A 144 2.72 14.98 9.13
CA GLU A 144 3.66 13.87 9.26
C GLU A 144 3.00 12.52 8.95
N GLN A 145 1.76 12.32 9.40
CA GLN A 145 1.04 11.06 9.25
C GLN A 145 -0.46 11.22 9.48
N VAL A 146 -1.27 10.53 8.68
CA VAL A 146 -2.69 10.29 8.92
C VAL A 146 -2.88 8.80 9.19
N VAL A 147 -3.55 8.46 10.28
CA VAL A 147 -3.91 7.08 10.62
C VAL A 147 -5.42 6.97 10.69
N ALA A 148 -6.01 6.03 9.96
CA ALA A 148 -7.45 5.81 9.94
C ALA A 148 -7.76 4.34 10.20
N LEU A 149 -8.79 4.06 10.99
CA LEU A 149 -9.33 2.71 11.19
C LEU A 149 -10.55 2.50 10.30
N VAL A 150 -10.70 1.32 9.71
CA VAL A 150 -11.89 0.92 8.96
C VAL A 150 -12.30 -0.51 9.35
N HIS A 151 -13.58 -0.67 9.65
CA HIS A 151 -14.18 -1.97 9.92
C HIS A 151 -14.48 -2.66 8.59
N HIS A 152 -13.62 -3.58 8.18
CA HIS A 152 -13.67 -4.18 6.84
C HIS A 152 -14.91 -5.07 6.64
N ASP A 153 -15.52 -5.54 7.72
CA ASP A 153 -16.76 -6.34 7.74
C ASP A 153 -18.02 -5.51 7.45
N LEU A 154 -17.92 -4.18 7.38
CA LEU A 154 -19.02 -3.28 7.02
C LEU A 154 -19.05 -2.90 5.53
N HIS A 155 -18.03 -3.26 4.75
CA HIS A 155 -17.86 -2.81 3.36
C HIS A 155 -17.58 -3.97 2.41
N ASP A 156 -17.90 -3.79 1.13
CA ASP A 156 -17.52 -4.74 0.11
C ASP A 156 -16.03 -4.59 -0.26
N ASN A 157 -15.43 -5.69 -0.75
CA ASN A 157 -14.02 -5.73 -1.11
C ASN A 157 -13.64 -4.70 -2.18
N SER A 158 -14.53 -4.38 -3.12
CA SER A 158 -14.26 -3.44 -4.21
C SER A 158 -14.11 -2.02 -3.66
N SER A 159 -15.01 -1.61 -2.76
CA SER A 159 -14.93 -0.32 -2.06
C SER A 159 -13.65 -0.20 -1.22
N LEU A 160 -13.31 -1.24 -0.46
CA LEU A 160 -12.08 -1.26 0.34
C LEU A 160 -10.82 -1.18 -0.53
N THR A 161 -10.76 -1.96 -1.61
CA THR A 161 -9.61 -1.97 -2.53
C THR A 161 -9.30 -0.58 -3.08
N LEU A 162 -10.31 0.24 -3.38
CA LEU A 162 -10.10 1.62 -3.83
C LEU A 162 -9.46 2.51 -2.75
N VAL A 163 -9.86 2.34 -1.48
CA VAL A 163 -9.26 3.05 -0.35
C VAL A 163 -7.84 2.54 -0.10
N GLU A 164 -7.62 1.23 -0.10
CA GLU A 164 -6.30 0.58 0.01
C GLU A 164 -5.30 1.10 -1.05
N HIS A 165 -5.78 1.37 -2.26
CA HIS A 165 -4.95 1.96 -3.33
C HIS A 165 -4.55 3.40 -3.05
N THR A 166 -5.38 4.16 -2.32
CA THR A 166 -5.12 5.57 -1.99
C THR A 166 -4.09 5.74 -0.87
N VAL A 167 -4.00 4.77 0.05
CA VAL A 167 -3.12 4.88 1.23
C VAL A 167 -1.71 4.33 0.98
N SER A 168 -0.71 4.79 1.74
CA SER A 168 0.67 4.28 1.65
C SER A 168 0.85 2.95 2.38
N THR A 169 0.08 2.73 3.46
CA THR A 169 0.17 1.52 4.27
C THR A 169 -1.21 1.00 4.61
N VAL A 170 -1.41 -0.31 4.47
CA VAL A 170 -2.60 -1.03 4.94
C VAL A 170 -2.12 -2.06 5.96
N ILE A 171 -2.74 -2.07 7.14
CA ILE A 171 -2.49 -3.03 8.21
C ILE A 171 -3.80 -3.76 8.49
N ARG A 172 -3.93 -5.00 8.02
CA ARG A 172 -5.11 -5.82 8.28
C ARG A 172 -4.86 -6.74 9.46
N THR A 173 -5.70 -6.69 10.49
CA THR A 173 -5.66 -7.61 11.63
C THR A 173 -6.40 -8.91 11.32
N TRP A 174 -6.02 -10.03 11.95
CA TRP A 174 -6.82 -11.26 11.95
C TRP A 174 -6.57 -12.08 13.21
N PRO A 175 -7.49 -13.01 13.55
CA PRO A 175 -7.37 -13.86 14.72
C PRO A 175 -6.12 -14.73 14.70
N THR A 176 -5.39 -14.79 15.81
CA THR A 176 -4.26 -15.71 15.99
C THR A 176 -4.61 -16.88 16.90
N GLN A 177 -3.97 -18.02 16.65
CA GLN A 177 -4.00 -19.19 17.55
C GLN A 177 -2.61 -19.50 18.12
N SER A 178 -1.64 -18.61 17.87
CA SER A 178 -0.24 -18.87 18.22
C SER A 178 0.02 -18.62 19.70
N PRO A 179 0.58 -19.60 20.44
CA PRO A 179 0.85 -19.43 21.86
C PRO A 179 1.86 -18.30 22.09
N GLY A 180 1.55 -17.41 23.03
CA GLY A 180 2.40 -16.26 23.40
C GLY A 180 2.18 -14.99 22.57
N HIS A 181 1.33 -15.05 21.54
CA HIS A 181 0.95 -13.89 20.75
C HIS A 181 -0.55 -13.63 20.84
N GLU A 182 -0.94 -12.37 21.07
CA GLU A 182 -2.35 -11.97 21.15
C GLU A 182 -2.90 -11.56 19.78
N PHE A 183 -2.08 -10.96 18.91
CA PHE A 183 -2.52 -10.38 17.65
C PHE A 183 -1.66 -10.82 16.46
N CYS A 184 -2.29 -10.84 15.27
CA CYS A 184 -1.61 -10.94 13.98
C CYS A 184 -1.98 -9.76 13.08
N CYS A 185 -1.07 -9.37 12.18
CA CYS A 185 -1.41 -8.47 11.09
C CYS A 185 -0.64 -8.75 9.79
N ASN A 186 -1.21 -8.27 8.66
CA ASN A 186 -0.61 -8.26 7.33
C ASN A 186 -0.43 -6.80 7.00
N THR A 187 0.82 -6.40 6.92
CA THR A 187 1.20 -5.06 6.55
C THR A 187 1.53 -5.07 5.07
N LEU A 188 0.74 -4.34 4.28
CA LEU A 188 1.09 -3.92 2.93
C LEU A 188 1.60 -2.50 3.00
N HIS A 189 2.87 -2.28 2.67
CA HIS A 189 3.50 -0.98 2.74
C HIS A 189 4.11 -0.59 1.38
N LYS A 190 3.74 0.59 0.88
CA LYS A 190 4.29 1.20 -0.34
C LYS A 190 5.39 2.17 0.06
N LYS A 191 6.65 1.76 -0.12
CA LYS A 191 7.81 2.60 0.18
C LYS A 191 7.86 3.81 -0.75
N ILE A 192 8.56 4.86 -0.32
CA ILE A 192 8.82 6.06 -1.13
C ILE A 192 9.56 5.71 -2.43
N SER A 193 10.36 4.63 -2.43
CA SER A 193 11.04 4.11 -3.61
C SER A 193 10.11 3.42 -4.62
N GLY A 194 8.81 3.36 -4.38
CA GLY A 194 7.83 2.61 -5.18
C GLY A 194 7.76 1.11 -4.85
N LYS A 195 8.72 0.56 -4.09
CA LYS A 195 8.73 -0.85 -3.70
C LYS A 195 7.55 -1.17 -2.77
N ILE A 196 6.76 -2.17 -3.15
CA ILE A 196 5.67 -2.68 -2.32
C ILE A 196 6.18 -3.85 -1.47
N VAL A 197 5.99 -3.77 -0.16
CA VAL A 197 6.40 -4.78 0.82
C VAL A 197 5.15 -5.36 1.48
N ARG A 198 5.09 -6.70 1.57
CA ARG A 198 4.01 -7.42 2.27
C ARG A 198 4.63 -8.31 3.34
N ILE A 199 4.26 -8.08 4.60
CA ILE A 199 4.84 -8.79 5.75
C ILE A 199 3.70 -9.20 6.68
N LYS A 200 3.74 -10.45 7.13
CA LYS A 200 2.86 -10.95 8.18
C LYS A 200 3.62 -10.96 9.51
N GLU A 201 3.06 -10.39 10.55
CA GLU A 201 3.71 -10.26 11.85
C GLU A 201 2.74 -10.66 12.98
N HIS A 202 3.24 -11.42 13.94
CA HIS A 202 2.62 -11.54 15.26
C HIS A 202 3.10 -10.41 16.16
N PHE A 203 2.24 -9.94 17.05
CA PHE A 203 2.60 -8.91 18.03
C PHE A 203 1.66 -8.96 19.24
N ASN A 204 2.10 -8.32 20.32
CA ASN A 204 1.29 -8.07 21.52
C ASN A 204 1.16 -6.56 21.73
N ILE A 205 0.11 -6.17 22.44
CA ILE A 205 -0.10 -4.79 22.88
C ILE A 205 -0.06 -4.79 24.41
N SER A 206 0.83 -3.98 25.00
CA SER A 206 0.88 -3.84 26.46
C SER A 206 -0.28 -3.00 26.99
N ASP A 207 -0.50 -3.02 28.32
CA ASP A 207 -1.52 -2.17 28.98
C ASP A 207 -1.29 -0.67 28.74
N GLN A 208 -0.06 -0.27 28.44
CA GLN A 208 0.32 1.10 28.08
C GLN A 208 0.20 1.39 26.58
N PHE A 209 -0.40 0.47 25.81
CA PHE A 209 -0.56 0.56 24.35
C PHE A 209 0.79 0.70 23.62
N GLU A 210 1.80 -0.04 24.06
CA GLU A 210 3.04 -0.22 23.33
C GLU A 210 3.05 -1.56 22.60
N ILE A 211 3.64 -1.60 21.40
CA ILE A 211 3.77 -2.84 20.63
C ILE A 211 5.00 -3.62 21.11
N GLU A 212 4.77 -4.87 21.50
CA GLU A 212 5.77 -5.79 22.03
C GLU A 212 5.75 -7.13 21.26
N ASN A 213 6.81 -7.93 21.47
CA ASN A 213 6.92 -9.30 20.94
C ASN A 213 6.60 -9.43 19.44
N ILE A 214 7.17 -8.55 18.62
CA ILE A 214 6.96 -8.58 17.16
C ILE A 214 7.75 -9.74 16.55
N THR A 215 7.07 -10.68 15.93
CA THR A 215 7.67 -11.83 15.25
C THR A 215 7.17 -11.91 13.82
N GLU A 216 8.07 -11.83 12.84
CA GLU A 216 7.73 -11.99 11.43
C GLU A 216 7.41 -13.46 11.09
N LEU A 217 6.23 -13.68 10.51
CA LEU A 217 5.81 -14.96 9.95
C LEU A 217 6.49 -15.15 8.59
N LYS A 218 7.66 -15.78 8.61
CA LYS A 218 8.27 -16.26 7.36
C LYS A 218 7.35 -17.32 6.79
N THR A 219 6.81 -17.06 5.60
CA THR A 219 6.15 -18.12 4.84
C THR A 219 7.25 -19.11 4.50
N VAL A 220 7.29 -20.24 5.20
CA VAL A 220 8.10 -21.37 4.76
C VAL A 220 7.48 -21.75 3.43
N ILE A 221 8.13 -21.35 2.34
CA ILE A 221 7.96 -22.07 1.09
C ILE A 221 8.45 -23.45 1.48
N ASP A 222 7.53 -24.39 1.72
CA ASP A 222 7.86 -25.78 1.83
C ASP A 222 8.44 -26.18 0.47
N SER A 223 9.73 -25.95 0.28
CA SER A 223 10.59 -26.79 -0.52
C SER A 223 10.75 -28.11 0.24
N THR A 224 9.62 -28.77 0.50
CA THR A 224 9.62 -30.23 0.59
C THR A 224 10.08 -30.68 -0.79
N PRO A 225 11.11 -31.54 -0.90
CA PRO A 225 11.38 -32.24 -2.13
C PRO A 225 10.12 -33.07 -2.40
N GLN A 226 9.21 -32.55 -3.22
CA GLN A 226 8.18 -33.37 -3.81
C GLN A 226 8.92 -34.51 -4.49
N GLN A 227 8.63 -35.74 -4.06
CA GLN A 227 8.99 -36.93 -4.82
C GLN A 227 8.62 -36.66 -6.29
N PRO A 228 9.47 -37.03 -7.26
CA PRO A 228 9.21 -36.71 -8.66
C PRO A 228 7.89 -37.35 -9.08
N THR A 229 6.82 -36.56 -9.04
CA THR A 229 5.59 -36.87 -9.74
C THR A 229 6.01 -36.81 -11.20
N SER A 230 5.84 -37.93 -11.89
CA SER A 230 6.09 -38.02 -13.33
C SER A 230 5.41 -36.84 -14.00
N GLN A 231 6.21 -35.88 -14.50
CA GLN A 231 5.71 -34.75 -15.26
C GLN A 231 4.87 -35.32 -16.40
N VAL A 232 3.56 -35.20 -16.28
CA VAL A 232 2.65 -35.50 -17.38
C VAL A 232 2.89 -34.39 -18.39
N ASP A 233 3.44 -34.76 -19.54
CA ASP A 233 3.72 -33.83 -20.63
C ASP A 233 2.43 -33.04 -20.94
N PRO A 234 2.41 -31.70 -20.73
CA PRO A 234 1.21 -30.90 -20.96
C PRO A 234 0.75 -30.93 -22.43
N ALA A 235 1.60 -31.37 -23.36
CA ALA A 235 1.23 -31.57 -24.76
C ALA A 235 0.54 -32.92 -25.05
N ALA A 236 0.48 -33.86 -24.09
CA ALA A 236 0.02 -35.23 -24.32
C ALA A 236 -1.47 -35.35 -24.71
N ASN A 237 -2.31 -34.35 -24.37
CA ASN A 237 -3.76 -34.36 -24.65
C ASN A 237 -4.20 -33.42 -25.78
N LEU A 238 -3.26 -32.93 -26.59
CA LEU A 238 -3.60 -32.07 -27.72
C LEU A 238 -3.99 -32.91 -28.94
N THR A 239 -5.04 -32.49 -29.63
CA THR A 239 -5.51 -33.12 -30.88
C THR A 239 -4.58 -32.84 -32.07
N PHE A 240 -3.54 -32.04 -31.87
CA PHE A 240 -2.49 -31.73 -32.83
C PHE A 240 -1.13 -31.77 -32.12
N ASN A 241 -0.10 -32.19 -32.84
CA ASN A 241 1.24 -32.34 -32.27
C ASN A 241 1.96 -30.98 -32.22
N LEU A 242 2.34 -30.53 -31.02
CA LEU A 242 3.17 -29.33 -30.83
C LEU A 242 4.65 -29.58 -31.14
N SER A 243 5.09 -30.83 -31.06
CA SER A 243 6.47 -31.22 -31.30
C SER A 243 6.65 -31.72 -32.73
N LEU A 244 7.69 -31.25 -33.42
CA LEU A 244 8.04 -31.78 -34.73
C LEU A 244 8.70 -33.16 -34.53
N THR A 245 8.27 -34.15 -35.32
CA THR A 245 8.97 -35.42 -35.43
C THR A 245 10.38 -35.22 -36.01
N ASP A 246 11.29 -36.16 -35.78
CA ASP A 246 12.66 -36.04 -36.30
C ASP A 246 12.71 -35.95 -37.84
N GLN A 247 11.75 -36.58 -38.52
CA GLN A 247 11.60 -36.46 -39.97
C GLN A 247 11.16 -35.05 -40.39
N GLU A 248 10.19 -34.47 -39.68
CA GLU A 248 9.73 -33.09 -39.95
C GLU A 248 10.79 -32.04 -39.60
N LYS A 249 11.56 -32.23 -38.53
CA LYS A 249 12.70 -31.38 -38.20
C LYS A 249 13.75 -31.40 -39.31
N LYS A 250 14.08 -32.58 -39.83
CA LYS A 250 15.02 -32.74 -40.95
C LYS A 250 14.46 -32.15 -42.25
N ALA A 251 13.17 -32.31 -42.51
CA ALA A 251 12.53 -31.69 -43.67
C ALA A 251 12.57 -30.16 -43.56
N ARG A 252 12.17 -29.60 -42.41
CA ARG A 252 12.20 -28.15 -42.15
C ARG A 252 13.61 -27.57 -42.29
N SER A 253 14.65 -28.24 -41.82
CA SER A 253 16.03 -27.75 -41.96
C SER A 253 16.55 -27.78 -43.40
N GLN A 254 15.95 -28.59 -44.28
CA GLN A 254 16.30 -28.66 -45.70
C GLN A 254 15.47 -27.70 -46.58
N VAL A 255 14.41 -27.11 -46.04
CA VAL A 255 13.59 -26.13 -46.77
C VAL A 255 14.38 -24.83 -46.94
N LYS A 256 14.75 -24.54 -48.18
CA LYS A 256 15.38 -23.28 -48.56
C LYS A 256 14.33 -22.16 -48.59
N LEU A 257 14.45 -21.20 -47.68
CA LEU A 257 13.48 -20.10 -47.59
C LEU A 257 13.66 -19.14 -48.79
N PRO A 258 12.57 -18.73 -49.48
CA PRO A 258 12.64 -17.96 -50.74
C PRO A 258 13.37 -16.61 -50.67
N TYR A 259 13.48 -16.02 -49.48
CA TYR A 259 14.02 -14.66 -49.27
C TYR A 259 15.20 -14.58 -48.29
N THR A 260 15.67 -15.71 -47.75
CA THR A 260 16.93 -15.71 -47.00
C THR A 260 18.06 -15.93 -48.00
N TYR A 261 18.91 -14.92 -48.15
CA TYR A 261 20.12 -15.05 -48.96
C TYR A 261 21.02 -16.13 -48.36
N ASP A 262 21.53 -17.05 -49.20
CA ASP A 262 22.57 -17.98 -48.75
C ASP A 262 23.76 -17.18 -48.19
N GLN A 263 24.47 -17.70 -47.20
CA GLN A 263 25.60 -17.03 -46.55
C GLN A 263 26.63 -16.48 -47.56
N LYS A 264 26.87 -17.19 -48.65
CA LYS A 264 27.72 -16.73 -49.77
C LYS A 264 27.15 -15.54 -50.54
N ARG A 265 25.82 -15.43 -50.68
CA ARG A 265 25.14 -14.26 -51.26
C ARG A 265 25.13 -13.09 -50.27
N ILE A 266 24.96 -13.34 -48.98
CA ILE A 266 25.09 -12.31 -47.92
C ILE A 266 26.50 -11.71 -47.98
N GLU A 267 27.53 -12.55 -47.93
CA GLU A 267 28.93 -12.14 -48.04
C GLU A 267 29.23 -11.44 -49.36
N ALA A 268 28.70 -11.93 -50.49
CA ALA A 268 28.87 -11.28 -51.79
C ALA A 268 28.13 -9.95 -51.91
N THR A 269 27.06 -9.72 -51.14
CA THR A 269 26.31 -8.45 -51.12
C THR A 269 26.94 -7.46 -50.16
N LEU A 270 27.38 -7.90 -48.97
CA LEU A 270 28.18 -7.09 -48.03
C LEU A 270 29.51 -6.65 -48.66
N ASN A 271 30.17 -7.53 -49.42
CA ASN A 271 31.43 -7.18 -50.09
C ASN A 271 31.24 -6.39 -51.40
N LYS A 272 30.00 -6.17 -51.86
CA LYS A 272 29.67 -5.39 -53.08
C LYS A 272 28.96 -4.06 -52.81
N SER A 273 28.87 -3.57 -51.57
CA SER A 273 28.45 -2.19 -51.34
C SER A 273 29.63 -1.24 -51.54
N VAL A 274 29.85 -0.81 -52.78
CA VAL A 274 30.50 0.49 -53.06
C VAL A 274 29.50 1.55 -52.61
N GLY A 275 29.57 1.91 -51.33
CA GLY A 275 28.68 2.86 -50.68
C GLY A 275 28.56 2.50 -49.21
N GLU A 276 29.36 3.14 -48.37
CA GLU A 276 29.12 3.18 -46.92
C GLU A 276 27.72 3.77 -46.69
N GLY A 277 26.71 2.91 -46.51
CA GLY A 277 25.46 3.30 -45.89
C GLY A 277 25.71 3.52 -44.41
N LYS A 278 26.41 4.61 -44.05
CA LYS A 278 26.53 5.06 -42.67
C LYS A 278 25.18 5.59 -42.25
N ILE A 279 24.48 4.84 -41.41
CA ILE A 279 23.31 5.34 -40.70
C ILE A 279 23.85 6.32 -39.66
N PHE A 280 23.73 7.61 -39.95
CA PHE A 280 24.01 8.66 -38.98
C PHE A 280 22.78 8.85 -38.12
N TYR A 281 22.82 8.28 -36.92
CA TYR A 281 21.87 8.59 -35.88
C TYR A 281 22.31 9.88 -35.18
N GLN A 282 21.41 10.86 -35.12
CA GLN A 282 21.63 12.13 -34.45
C GLN A 282 20.60 12.19 -33.33
N PRO A 283 21.00 12.05 -32.05
CA PRO A 283 20.07 12.03 -30.93
C PRO A 283 19.29 13.35 -30.89
N ASP A 284 17.98 13.28 -30.76
CA ASP A 284 17.14 14.45 -30.54
C ASP A 284 16.81 14.63 -29.05
N GLU A 285 16.26 15.79 -28.67
CA GLU A 285 15.96 16.12 -27.27
C GLU A 285 14.83 15.26 -26.67
N ALA A 286 14.21 14.37 -27.47
CA ALA A 286 13.18 13.43 -27.04
C ALA A 286 13.68 11.97 -27.04
N ASP A 287 14.94 11.71 -27.42
CA ASP A 287 15.60 10.43 -27.22
C ASP A 287 15.96 10.27 -25.74
N ASP A 288 15.04 9.67 -24.98
CA ASP A 288 15.29 9.23 -23.61
C ASP A 288 16.36 8.14 -23.64
N PHE A 289 17.59 8.46 -23.21
CA PHE A 289 18.58 7.44 -22.84
C PHE A 289 18.09 6.77 -21.55
N ASP A 290 17.36 5.67 -21.69
CA ASP A 290 17.03 4.76 -20.62
C ASP A 290 18.30 4.01 -20.18
N GLU A 291 18.88 4.44 -19.05
CA GLU A 291 20.07 3.81 -18.43
C GLU A 291 19.78 2.43 -17.80
N GLU A 292 18.53 1.96 -17.80
CA GLU A 292 18.18 0.59 -17.38
C GLU A 292 17.96 -0.27 -18.63
N ASP A 293 19.05 -0.79 -19.21
CA ASP A 293 18.96 -1.90 -20.16
C ASP A 293 18.50 -3.15 -19.38
N PRO A 294 17.27 -3.64 -19.59
CA PRO A 294 16.75 -4.79 -18.85
C PRO A 294 17.37 -6.12 -19.28
N ASP A 295 18.30 -6.10 -20.24
CA ASP A 295 19.07 -7.28 -20.66
C ASP A 295 20.46 -7.34 -19.99
N ASP A 296 20.89 -6.32 -19.24
CA ASP A 296 22.22 -6.23 -18.61
C ASP A 296 22.40 -7.21 -17.42
N ASP A 297 21.32 -7.83 -16.94
CA ASP A 297 21.31 -8.90 -15.95
C ASP A 297 21.02 -10.31 -16.54
N LEU A 298 20.96 -10.42 -17.87
CA LEU A 298 20.76 -11.69 -18.57
C LEU A 298 22.11 -12.35 -18.96
N ASP A 299 22.60 -13.26 -18.10
CA ASP A 299 23.67 -14.19 -18.47
C ASP A 299 23.13 -15.27 -19.45
N VAL A 300 23.21 -15.01 -20.77
CA VAL A 300 22.88 -15.99 -21.84
C VAL A 300 24.14 -16.67 -22.39
#